data_AF-A0A520QVX6-F1
#
_entry.id   AF-A0A520QVX6-F1
#
_cell.length_a   1.000
_cell.length_b   1.000
_cell.length_c   1.000
_cell.angle_alpha   90.00
_cell.angle_beta   90.00
_cell.angle_gamma   90.00
#
_symmetry.space_group_name_H-M   'P 1'
#
loop_
_entity.id
_entity.type
_entity.pdbx_description
1 polymer ?
#
loop_
_entity_poly.entity_id
_entity_poly.type
_entity_poly.pdbx_seq_one_letter_code
_entity_poly.pdbx_strand_id
1 'polypeptide(L)'
;MSDVDPQPEPELERWLSEAREVEGERADPEALDGMLESVEREIARAEKKPSFWLRTRPTWIRRAIASGAALAIVGLTGALMLREDFHDYPMSYMALALGSLGALLLLSVHQALRPLHRPPLQGARKVGVVAVTLGATLALALFSPHEAGEAHGVLDHVSGCLFFGLLLGVPVYFVLRLLDRGAQATSLLAACAAGLLGNLVLQLHCPRKDPEHLMLAHFSVVLLFVAGLGGAHYLVRRFSRRSVDD
;
A
#
# COMPACT_ATOMS: atom_id res chain seq x y z
N MET A 1 -16.87 10.66 -53.70
CA MET A 1 -16.27 10.20 -52.43
C MET A 1 -16.88 8.84 -52.16
N SER A 2 -16.08 7.79 -52.34
CA SER A 2 -16.51 6.40 -52.15
C SER A 2 -16.57 6.13 -50.64
N ASP A 3 -17.75 5.75 -50.15
CA ASP A 3 -17.93 5.15 -48.84
C ASP A 3 -17.13 3.85 -48.80
N VAL A 4 -15.99 3.86 -48.12
CA VAL A 4 -15.23 2.65 -47.79
C VAL A 4 -15.80 2.18 -46.47
N ASP A 5 -16.77 1.27 -46.55
CA ASP A 5 -17.26 0.53 -45.38
C ASP A 5 -16.07 -0.27 -44.81
N PRO A 6 -15.54 0.07 -43.62
CA PRO A 6 -14.37 -0.61 -43.08
C PRO A 6 -14.77 -2.04 -42.75
N GLN A 7 -14.39 -2.96 -43.65
CA GLN A 7 -14.53 -4.40 -43.43
C GLN A 7 -13.87 -4.73 -42.08
N PRO A 8 -14.60 -5.39 -41.15
CA PRO A 8 -14.02 -5.78 -39.87
C PRO A 8 -12.77 -6.64 -40.11
N GLU A 9 -11.74 -6.46 -39.28
CA GLU A 9 -10.53 -7.27 -39.40
C GLU A 9 -10.91 -8.76 -39.39
N PRO A 10 -10.33 -9.59 -40.27
CA PRO A 10 -10.73 -10.99 -40.42
C PRO A 10 -10.57 -11.82 -39.14
N GLU A 11 -9.72 -11.39 -38.19
CA GLU A 11 -9.65 -11.96 -36.85
C GLU A 11 -10.90 -11.68 -36.01
N LEU A 12 -11.44 -10.46 -36.06
CA LEU A 12 -12.67 -10.09 -35.37
C LEU A 12 -13.85 -10.88 -35.93
N GLU A 13 -13.89 -11.07 -37.24
CA GLU A 13 -14.94 -11.84 -37.91
C GLU A 13 -14.91 -13.32 -37.50
N ARG A 14 -13.71 -13.91 -37.38
CA ARG A 14 -13.52 -15.27 -36.85
C ARG A 14 -13.96 -15.39 -35.38
N TRP A 15 -13.62 -14.41 -34.55
CA TRP A 15 -14.03 -14.42 -33.14
C TRP A 15 -15.55 -14.27 -32.98
N LEU A 16 -16.18 -13.44 -33.83
CA LEU A 16 -17.63 -13.29 -33.85
C LEU A 16 -18.34 -14.55 -34.37
N SER A 17 -17.75 -15.28 -35.32
CA SER A 17 -18.32 -16.56 -35.77
C SER A 17 -18.17 -17.66 -34.72
N GLU A 18 -17.00 -17.76 -34.06
CA GLU A 18 -16.78 -18.69 -32.94
C GLU A 18 -17.74 -18.38 -31.78
N ALA A 19 -17.94 -17.09 -31.45
CA ALA A 19 -18.90 -16.67 -30.42
C ALA A 19 -20.35 -17.01 -30.78
N ARG A 20 -20.75 -16.85 -32.05
CA ARG A 20 -22.10 -17.22 -32.53
C ARG A 20 -22.34 -18.72 -32.56
N GLU A 21 -21.30 -19.52 -32.84
CA GLU A 21 -21.38 -20.99 -32.75
C GLU A 21 -21.57 -21.45 -31.29
N VAL A 22 -20.89 -20.79 -30.34
CA VAL A 22 -21.10 -21.00 -28.90
C VAL A 22 -22.48 -20.51 -28.44
N GLU A 23 -23.01 -19.41 -29.01
CA GLU A 23 -24.38 -18.94 -28.75
C GLU A 23 -25.48 -19.90 -29.28
N GLY A 24 -25.14 -20.81 -30.19
CA GLY A 24 -26.03 -21.87 -30.65
C GLY A 24 -26.43 -22.84 -29.53
N GLU A 25 -25.57 -22.97 -28.52
CA GLU A 25 -25.87 -23.59 -27.24
C GLU A 25 -26.48 -22.51 -26.33
N ARG A 26 -27.77 -22.21 -26.58
CA ARG A 26 -28.52 -21.22 -25.79
C ARG A 26 -28.22 -21.41 -24.31
N ALA A 27 -27.59 -20.42 -23.69
CA ALA A 27 -27.38 -20.40 -22.25
C ALA A 27 -28.73 -20.69 -21.57
N ASP A 28 -28.78 -21.80 -20.85
CA ASP A 28 -29.98 -22.25 -20.15
C ASP A 28 -30.48 -21.09 -19.25
N PRO A 29 -31.69 -20.56 -19.50
CA PRO A 29 -32.24 -19.46 -18.71
C PRO A 29 -32.24 -19.77 -17.21
N GLU A 30 -32.45 -21.03 -16.81
CA GLU A 30 -32.41 -21.44 -15.41
C GLU A 30 -30.99 -21.36 -14.83
N ALA A 31 -29.97 -21.66 -15.63
CA ALA A 31 -28.57 -21.51 -15.23
C ALA A 31 -28.17 -20.03 -15.08
N LEU A 32 -28.65 -19.16 -15.98
CA LEU A 32 -28.43 -17.71 -15.88
C LEU A 32 -29.13 -17.12 -14.65
N ASP A 33 -30.37 -17.50 -14.39
CA ASP A 33 -31.13 -17.07 -13.22
C ASP A 33 -30.45 -17.55 -11.92
N GLY A 34 -29.97 -18.80 -11.89
CA GLY A 34 -29.20 -19.34 -10.77
C GLY A 34 -27.89 -18.57 -10.51
N MET A 35 -27.19 -18.16 -11.58
CA MET A 35 -25.99 -17.31 -11.47
C MET A 35 -26.35 -15.92 -10.92
N LEU A 36 -27.41 -15.29 -11.42
CA LEU A 36 -27.86 -13.97 -10.94
C LEU A 36 -28.27 -14.03 -9.47
N GLU A 37 -29.05 -15.03 -9.06
CA GLU A 37 -29.45 -15.22 -7.67
C GLU A 37 -28.24 -15.49 -6.76
N SER A 38 -27.21 -16.17 -7.26
CA SER A 38 -25.97 -16.36 -6.51
C SER A 38 -25.23 -15.04 -6.27
N VAL A 39 -25.16 -14.18 -7.28
CA VAL A 39 -24.53 -12.85 -7.21
C VAL A 39 -25.33 -11.93 -6.30
N GLU A 40 -26.66 -11.90 -6.41
CA GLU A 40 -27.54 -11.12 -5.54
C GLU A 40 -27.38 -11.52 -4.07
N ARG A 41 -27.34 -12.82 -3.78
CA ARG A 41 -27.10 -13.33 -2.42
C ARG A 41 -25.72 -12.92 -1.91
N GLU A 42 -24.70 -12.92 -2.75
CA GLU A 42 -23.35 -12.47 -2.36
C GLU A 42 -23.30 -10.97 -2.08
N ILE A 43 -23.96 -10.14 -2.91
CA ILE A 43 -24.11 -8.70 -2.71
C ILE A 43 -24.85 -8.42 -1.41
N ALA A 44 -26.01 -9.04 -1.18
CA ALA A 44 -26.80 -8.85 0.04
C ALA A 44 -26.04 -9.28 1.30
N ARG A 45 -25.19 -10.32 1.22
CA ARG A 45 -24.28 -10.70 2.31
C ARG A 45 -23.16 -9.68 2.52
N ALA A 46 -22.61 -9.11 1.45
CA ALA A 46 -21.57 -8.10 1.52
C ALA A 46 -22.10 -6.79 2.12
N GLU A 47 -23.30 -6.35 1.73
CA GLU A 47 -23.96 -5.12 2.21
C GLU A 47 -24.14 -5.07 3.72
N LYS A 48 -24.34 -6.22 4.37
CA LYS A 48 -24.45 -6.32 5.83
C LYS A 48 -23.15 -6.01 6.57
N LYS A 49 -22.00 -6.00 5.89
CA LYS A 49 -20.70 -5.74 6.53
C LYS A 49 -20.43 -4.23 6.62
N PRO A 50 -19.99 -3.68 7.76
CA PRO A 50 -19.66 -2.26 7.87
C PRO A 50 -18.53 -1.83 6.91
N SER A 51 -17.63 -2.76 6.57
CA SER A 51 -16.59 -2.54 5.56
C SER A 51 -17.14 -2.26 4.17
N PHE A 52 -18.34 -2.75 3.84
CA PHE A 52 -18.98 -2.52 2.54
C PHE A 52 -19.26 -1.03 2.34
N TRP A 53 -19.85 -0.39 3.35
CA TRP A 53 -20.13 1.05 3.33
C TRP A 53 -18.86 1.89 3.12
N LEU A 54 -17.75 1.52 3.78
CA LEU A 54 -16.47 2.20 3.61
C LEU A 54 -15.89 2.01 2.21
N ARG A 55 -16.04 0.80 1.65
CA ARG A 55 -15.55 0.46 0.32
C ARG A 55 -16.36 1.13 -0.78
N THR A 56 -17.67 1.33 -0.62
CA THR A 56 -18.51 1.98 -1.64
C THR A 56 -18.28 3.49 -1.75
N ARG A 57 -17.66 4.13 -0.74
CA ARG A 57 -17.34 5.57 -0.79
C ARG A 57 -16.44 5.94 -1.98
N PRO A 58 -16.62 7.15 -2.55
CA PRO A 58 -15.77 7.64 -3.63
C PRO A 58 -14.30 7.67 -3.22
N THR A 59 -13.40 7.51 -4.20
CA THR A 59 -11.97 7.35 -3.96
C THR A 59 -11.36 8.52 -3.18
N TRP A 60 -11.84 9.75 -3.37
CA TRP A 60 -11.34 10.91 -2.64
C TRP A 60 -11.67 10.84 -1.14
N ILE A 61 -12.86 10.36 -0.75
CA ILE A 61 -13.22 10.13 0.65
C ILE A 61 -12.33 9.04 1.25
N ARG A 62 -12.13 7.92 0.54
CA ARG A 62 -11.27 6.83 1.01
C ARG A 62 -9.83 7.32 1.25
N ARG A 63 -9.30 8.13 0.32
CA ARG A 63 -7.98 8.76 0.48
C ARG A 63 -7.95 9.74 1.65
N ALA A 64 -8.98 10.56 1.82
CA ALA A 64 -9.09 11.47 2.96
C ALA A 64 -9.10 10.72 4.30
N ILE A 65 -9.84 9.61 4.41
CA ILE A 65 -9.84 8.77 5.62
C ILE A 65 -8.45 8.18 5.88
N ALA A 66 -7.80 7.60 4.87
CA ALA A 66 -6.48 6.98 5.03
C ALA A 66 -5.38 8.00 5.36
N SER A 67 -5.32 9.12 4.62
CA SER A 67 -4.39 10.21 4.90
C SER A 67 -4.69 10.88 6.23
N GLY A 68 -5.97 11.05 6.59
CA GLY A 68 -6.40 11.61 7.86
C GLY A 68 -5.99 10.74 9.05
N ALA A 69 -6.13 9.41 8.95
CA ALA A 69 -5.65 8.48 9.97
C ALA A 69 -4.12 8.56 10.14
N ALA A 70 -3.37 8.64 9.05
CA ALA A 70 -1.92 8.82 9.09
C ALA A 70 -1.53 10.17 9.74
N LEU A 71 -2.17 11.27 9.32
CA LEU A 71 -1.94 12.60 9.88
C LEU A 71 -2.31 12.69 11.36
N ALA A 72 -3.37 12.01 11.79
CA ALA A 72 -3.76 11.94 13.19
C ALA A 72 -2.67 11.26 14.04
N ILE A 73 -2.09 10.16 13.58
CA ILE A 73 -1.00 9.47 14.27
C ILE A 73 0.26 10.35 14.33
N VAL A 74 0.64 10.96 13.20
CA VAL A 74 1.79 11.87 13.12
C VAL A 74 1.60 13.07 14.04
N GLY A 75 0.43 13.73 13.97
CA GLY A 75 0.11 14.89 14.78
C GLY A 75 0.06 14.59 16.28
N LEU A 76 -0.56 13.46 16.66
CA LEU A 76 -0.61 13.03 18.06
C LEU A 76 0.80 12.73 18.60
N THR A 77 1.63 12.04 17.80
CA THR A 77 3.02 11.76 18.18
C THR A 77 3.83 13.05 18.29
N GLY A 78 3.72 13.94 17.31
CA GLY A 78 4.42 15.23 17.34
C GLY A 78 3.97 16.15 18.48
N ALA A 79 2.73 16.02 18.97
CA ALA A 79 2.22 16.81 20.08
C ALA A 79 2.59 16.23 21.46
N LEU A 80 2.66 14.90 21.59
CA LEU A 80 2.81 14.24 22.90
C LEU A 80 4.20 13.64 23.13
N MET A 81 4.96 13.39 22.07
CA MET A 81 6.17 12.56 22.09
C MET A 81 7.26 13.12 21.17
N LEU A 82 7.31 14.44 21.02
CA LEU A 82 8.36 15.10 20.22
C LEU A 82 9.74 14.85 20.82
N ARG A 83 10.73 14.59 19.97
CA ARG A 83 12.13 14.43 20.36
C ARG A 83 12.64 15.66 21.13
N GLU A 84 13.45 15.43 22.15
CA GLU A 84 13.94 16.48 23.05
C GLU A 84 14.91 17.46 22.34
N ASP A 85 15.73 16.96 21.43
CA ASP A 85 16.72 17.75 20.68
C ASP A 85 16.15 18.36 19.39
N PHE A 86 14.82 18.50 19.27
CA PHE A 86 14.18 19.02 18.07
C PHE A 86 14.70 20.40 17.66
N HIS A 87 14.99 21.26 18.64
CA HIS A 87 15.49 22.62 18.42
C HIS A 87 16.95 22.67 17.95
N ASP A 88 17.77 21.70 18.35
CA ASP A 88 19.19 21.62 18.00
C ASP A 88 19.42 20.84 16.69
N TYR A 89 18.39 20.16 16.20
CA TYR A 89 18.48 19.33 15.03
C TYR A 89 18.49 20.17 13.73
N PRO A 90 19.34 19.85 12.73
CA PRO A 90 19.38 20.62 11.49
C PRO A 90 18.01 20.67 10.79
N MET A 91 17.38 21.83 10.79
CA MET A 91 16.02 22.02 10.27
C MET A 91 15.89 21.63 8.80
N SER A 92 16.93 21.84 8.00
CA SER A 92 16.98 21.41 6.59
C SER A 92 16.88 19.90 6.45
N TYR A 93 17.60 19.15 7.30
CA TYR A 93 17.52 17.69 7.31
C TYR A 93 16.15 17.22 7.80
N MET A 94 15.62 17.80 8.87
CA MET A 94 14.28 17.44 9.37
C MET A 94 13.21 17.68 8.29
N ALA A 95 13.25 18.84 7.64
CA ALA A 95 12.33 19.17 6.55
C ALA A 95 12.47 18.18 5.38
N LEU A 96 13.69 17.80 5.00
CA LEU A 96 13.94 16.79 3.97
C LEU A 96 13.41 15.42 4.38
N ALA A 97 13.67 14.98 5.60
CA ALA A 97 13.25 13.69 6.12
C ALA A 97 11.72 13.60 6.20
N LEU A 98 11.06 14.56 6.87
CA LEU A 98 9.61 14.59 6.99
C LEU A 98 8.93 14.81 5.64
N GLY A 99 9.46 15.71 4.81
CA GLY A 99 8.93 16.01 3.49
C GLY A 99 9.00 14.82 2.54
N SER A 100 10.15 14.15 2.45
CA SER A 100 10.33 12.99 1.57
C SER A 100 9.50 11.79 2.04
N LEU A 101 9.54 11.45 3.33
CA LEU A 101 8.74 10.34 3.88
C LEU A 101 7.25 10.64 3.78
N GLY A 102 6.82 11.86 4.09
CA GLY A 102 5.43 12.30 3.97
C GLY A 102 4.93 12.26 2.52
N ALA A 103 5.73 12.73 1.56
CA ALA A 103 5.38 12.67 0.14
C ALA A 103 5.27 11.22 -0.36
N LEU A 104 6.20 10.35 0.02
CA LEU A 104 6.17 8.92 -0.35
C LEU A 104 5.02 8.18 0.33
N LEU A 105 4.68 8.55 1.57
CA LEU A 105 3.54 8.01 2.31
C LEU A 105 2.25 8.36 1.57
N LEU A 106 2.05 9.64 1.24
CA LEU A 106 0.89 10.09 0.47
C LEU A 106 0.84 9.41 -0.89
N LEU A 107 1.95 9.35 -1.62
CA LEU A 107 2.02 8.64 -2.90
C LEU A 107 1.58 7.17 -2.73
N SER A 108 2.09 6.48 -1.72
CA SER A 108 1.76 5.08 -1.43
C SER A 108 0.27 4.91 -1.12
N VAL A 109 -0.32 5.78 -0.29
CA VAL A 109 -1.77 5.81 0.00
C VAL A 109 -2.58 6.04 -1.29
N HIS A 110 -2.17 6.99 -2.13
CA HIS A 110 -2.88 7.34 -3.35
C HIS A 110 -2.85 6.21 -4.38
N GLN A 111 -1.72 5.51 -4.49
CA GLN A 111 -1.57 4.36 -5.39
C GLN A 111 -2.23 3.10 -4.82
N ALA A 112 -2.21 2.91 -3.49
CA ALA A 112 -2.94 1.81 -2.84
C ALA A 112 -4.44 1.94 -3.05
N LEU A 113 -5.01 3.14 -2.94
CA LEU A 113 -6.44 3.40 -3.13
C LEU A 113 -6.76 3.85 -4.56
N ARG A 114 -6.05 3.35 -5.57
CA ARG A 114 -6.28 3.73 -6.97
C ARG A 114 -7.72 3.38 -7.42
N PRO A 115 -8.41 4.25 -8.18
CA PRO A 115 -9.76 3.95 -8.68
C PRO A 115 -9.80 2.71 -9.58
N LEU A 116 -10.86 1.92 -9.48
CA LEU A 116 -11.07 0.69 -10.27
C LEU A 116 -11.21 0.95 -11.77
N HIS A 117 -11.75 2.09 -12.18
CA HIS A 117 -11.90 2.46 -13.59
C HIS A 117 -10.57 2.80 -14.27
N ARG A 118 -9.45 2.84 -13.53
CA ARG A 118 -8.12 3.08 -14.09
C ARG A 118 -7.40 1.75 -14.28
N PRO A 119 -6.56 1.61 -15.34
CA PRO A 119 -5.80 0.39 -15.56
C PRO A 119 -4.92 0.06 -14.33
N PRO A 120 -4.65 -1.22 -14.04
CA PRO A 120 -3.80 -1.60 -12.90
C PRO A 120 -2.41 -0.96 -12.99
N LEU A 121 -1.72 -0.80 -11.85
CA LEU A 121 -0.35 -0.29 -11.87
C LEU A 121 0.55 -1.32 -12.56
N GLN A 122 1.36 -0.90 -13.53
CA GLN A 122 2.34 -1.78 -14.17
C GLN A 122 3.36 -2.29 -13.15
N GLY A 123 3.89 -3.49 -13.36
CA GLY A 123 4.85 -4.14 -12.44
C GLY A 123 6.05 -3.25 -12.11
N ALA A 124 6.70 -2.69 -13.13
CA ALA A 124 7.85 -1.81 -12.99
C ALA A 124 7.57 -0.58 -12.09
N ARG A 125 6.39 0.05 -12.24
CA ARG A 125 6.01 1.20 -11.41
C ARG A 125 5.81 0.80 -9.94
N LYS A 126 5.26 -0.39 -9.66
CA LYS A 126 5.13 -0.90 -8.28
C LYS A 126 6.50 -1.10 -7.66
N VAL A 127 7.39 -1.78 -8.37
CA VAL A 127 8.77 -2.03 -7.94
C VAL A 127 9.49 -0.70 -7.74
N GLY A 128 9.29 0.29 -8.61
CA GLY A 128 9.82 1.63 -8.47
C GLY A 128 9.38 2.31 -7.17
N VAL A 129 8.08 2.28 -6.82
CA VAL A 129 7.60 2.86 -5.55
C VAL A 129 8.23 2.16 -4.34
N VAL A 130 8.34 0.83 -4.37
CA VAL A 130 8.98 0.06 -3.30
C VAL A 130 10.47 0.41 -3.19
N ALA A 131 11.18 0.43 -4.32
CA ALA A 131 12.61 0.74 -4.38
C ALA A 131 12.89 2.17 -3.89
N VAL A 132 12.07 3.16 -4.29
CA VAL A 132 12.21 4.54 -3.80
C VAL A 132 11.87 4.64 -2.31
N THR A 133 10.88 3.89 -1.81
CA THR A 133 10.53 3.84 -0.39
C THR A 133 11.68 3.30 0.47
N LEU A 134 12.25 2.16 0.05
CA LEU A 134 13.41 1.56 0.73
C LEU A 134 14.67 2.42 0.55
N GLY A 135 14.90 2.95 -0.64
CA GLY A 135 16.06 3.79 -0.93
C GLY A 135 16.05 5.10 -0.14
N ALA A 136 14.90 5.76 -0.02
CA ALA A 136 14.77 7.00 0.75
C ALA A 136 15.01 6.76 2.25
N THR A 137 14.43 5.71 2.82
CA THR A 137 14.63 5.36 4.24
C THR A 137 16.07 4.93 4.52
N LEU A 138 16.69 4.16 3.61
CA LEU A 138 18.10 3.81 3.66
C LEU A 138 19.01 5.05 3.58
N ALA A 139 18.73 5.96 2.65
CA ALA A 139 19.50 7.19 2.50
C ALA A 139 19.42 8.06 3.77
N LEU A 140 18.24 8.19 4.39
CA LEU A 140 18.10 8.89 5.67
C LEU A 140 18.83 8.21 6.83
N ALA A 141 19.05 6.90 6.77
CA ALA A 141 19.86 6.24 7.79
C ALA A 141 21.37 6.47 7.59
N LEU A 142 21.83 6.44 6.33
CA LEU A 142 23.25 6.57 5.98
C LEU A 142 23.77 8.01 6.03
N PHE A 143 22.93 8.98 5.68
CA PHE A 143 23.32 10.40 5.58
C PHE A 143 22.81 11.25 6.75
N SER A 144 22.51 10.61 7.88
CA SER A 144 22.09 11.30 9.10
C SER A 144 23.21 12.24 9.60
N PRO A 145 22.90 13.49 9.99
CA PRO A 145 23.85 14.39 10.60
C PRO A 145 24.18 13.88 12.00
N HIS A 146 25.21 13.05 12.10
CA HIS A 146 25.74 12.56 13.36
C HIS A 146 27.10 13.22 13.64
N GLU A 147 27.28 13.69 14.87
CA GLU A 147 28.63 13.90 15.41
C GLU A 147 29.22 12.51 15.70
N ALA A 148 30.53 12.34 15.59
CA ALA A 148 31.16 11.07 15.97
C ALA A 148 31.04 10.88 17.50
N GLY A 149 30.03 10.12 17.94
CA GLY A 149 29.71 9.85 19.35
C GLY A 149 29.95 8.39 19.74
N GLU A 150 29.94 8.12 21.05
CA GLU A 150 30.28 6.83 21.66
C GLU A 150 29.51 5.63 21.06
N ALA A 151 30.24 4.54 20.79
CA ALA A 151 29.67 3.30 20.27
C ALA A 151 28.78 2.63 21.33
N HIS A 152 27.49 2.46 21.02
CA HIS A 152 26.58 1.69 21.85
C HIS A 152 26.57 0.19 21.46
N GLY A 153 26.17 -0.68 22.39
CA GLY A 153 26.14 -2.13 22.14
C GLY A 153 25.05 -2.55 21.14
N VAL A 154 25.30 -3.64 20.39
CA VAL A 154 24.43 -4.11 19.30
C VAL A 154 22.97 -4.40 19.72
N LEU A 155 22.74 -4.80 20.98
CA LEU A 155 21.41 -5.09 21.51
C LEU A 155 20.66 -3.86 22.03
N ASP A 156 21.35 -2.75 22.33
CA ASP A 156 20.70 -1.45 22.58
C ASP A 156 20.12 -0.83 21.30
N HIS A 157 20.49 -1.39 20.13
CA HIS A 157 20.08 -0.93 18.81
C HIS A 157 18.80 -1.61 18.28
N VAL A 158 18.46 -2.82 18.78
CA VAL A 158 17.12 -3.44 18.58
C VAL A 158 16.17 -2.83 19.60
N SER A 159 15.96 -1.54 19.41
CA SER A 159 15.43 -0.61 20.39
C SER A 159 13.90 -0.61 20.43
N GLY A 160 13.33 -0.01 21.48
CA GLY A 160 11.91 0.32 21.56
C GLY A 160 11.40 1.08 20.33
N CYS A 161 12.26 1.77 19.58
CA CYS A 161 11.92 2.46 18.33
C CYS A 161 11.47 1.50 17.22
N LEU A 162 12.10 0.34 17.06
CA LEU A 162 11.65 -0.66 16.06
C LEU A 162 10.23 -1.11 16.37
N PHE A 163 9.98 -1.50 17.63
CA PHE A 163 8.65 -1.91 18.08
C PHE A 163 7.62 -0.78 17.94
N PHE A 164 7.98 0.44 18.35
CA PHE A 164 7.13 1.61 18.27
C PHE A 164 6.75 1.95 16.83
N GLY A 165 7.72 1.95 15.91
CA GLY A 165 7.49 2.20 14.49
C GLY A 165 6.61 1.12 13.84
N LEU A 166 6.81 -0.15 14.18
CA LEU A 166 5.94 -1.25 13.74
C LEU A 166 4.53 -1.10 14.31
N LEU A 167 4.38 -0.84 15.61
CA LEU A 167 3.09 -0.69 16.27
C LEU A 167 2.27 0.43 15.65
N LEU A 168 2.88 1.59 15.37
CA LEU A 168 2.19 2.74 14.80
C LEU A 168 1.94 2.64 13.29
N GLY A 169 2.74 1.86 12.56
CA GLY A 169 2.49 1.57 11.15
C GLY A 169 1.26 0.68 10.91
N VAL A 170 1.00 -0.26 11.83
CA VAL A 170 -0.06 -1.28 11.70
C VAL A 170 -1.46 -0.69 11.48
N PRO A 171 -1.94 0.31 12.26
CA PRO A 171 -3.24 0.92 12.04
C PRO A 171 -3.46 1.43 10.62
N VAL A 172 -2.45 2.08 10.01
CA VAL A 172 -2.59 2.60 8.64
C VAL A 172 -2.59 1.48 7.60
N TYR A 173 -1.84 0.40 7.81
CA TYR A 173 -1.98 -0.79 6.98
C TYR A 173 -3.43 -1.30 7.00
N PHE A 174 -4.00 -1.47 8.20
CA PHE A 174 -5.37 -1.98 8.35
C PHE A 174 -6.42 -1.06 7.74
N VAL A 175 -6.30 0.26 7.93
CA VAL A 175 -7.20 1.25 7.31
C VAL A 175 -7.16 1.13 5.78
N LEU A 176 -5.97 1.04 5.19
CA LEU A 176 -5.82 0.88 3.74
C LEU A 176 -6.42 -0.45 3.24
N ARG A 177 -6.23 -1.56 3.98
CA ARG A 177 -6.82 -2.86 3.64
C ARG A 177 -8.34 -2.90 3.81
N LEU A 178 -8.87 -2.19 4.80
CA LEU A 178 -10.30 -2.05 5.04
C LEU A 178 -10.96 -1.27 3.90
N LEU A 179 -10.32 -0.19 3.47
CA LEU A 179 -10.82 0.68 2.40
C LEU A 179 -10.60 0.08 1.01
N ASP A 180 -9.66 -0.84 0.80
CA ASP A 180 -9.37 -1.45 -0.50
C ASP A 180 -10.58 -2.18 -1.14
N ARG A 181 -10.69 -2.08 -2.46
CA ARG A 181 -11.71 -2.75 -3.29
C ARG A 181 -11.18 -4.00 -4.01
N GLY A 182 -10.05 -4.56 -3.57
CA GLY A 182 -9.51 -5.83 -4.07
C GLY A 182 -8.51 -5.71 -5.21
N ALA A 183 -7.89 -4.54 -5.43
CA ALA A 183 -6.86 -4.45 -6.46
C ALA A 183 -5.58 -5.18 -6.01
N GLN A 184 -4.98 -5.95 -6.92
CA GLN A 184 -3.87 -6.86 -6.59
C GLN A 184 -2.62 -6.18 -6.00
N ALA A 185 -2.45 -4.88 -6.26
CA ALA A 185 -1.26 -4.11 -5.88
C ALA A 185 -1.38 -3.42 -4.51
N THR A 186 -2.54 -3.51 -3.85
CA THR A 186 -2.83 -2.69 -2.67
C THR A 186 -2.10 -3.14 -1.42
N SER A 187 -1.82 -4.43 -1.25
CA SER A 187 -1.14 -4.95 -0.05
C SER A 187 0.30 -4.44 0.06
N LEU A 188 1.07 -4.52 -1.02
CA LEU A 188 2.47 -4.07 -1.04
C LEU A 188 2.56 -2.54 -0.86
N LEU A 189 1.71 -1.77 -1.53
CA LEU A 189 1.68 -0.32 -1.38
C LEU A 189 1.15 0.12 0.00
N ALA A 190 0.22 -0.63 0.59
CA ALA A 190 -0.20 -0.41 1.97
C ALA A 190 0.91 -0.74 2.97
N ALA A 191 1.72 -1.78 2.70
CA ALA A 191 2.89 -2.11 3.50
C ALA A 191 3.96 -0.99 3.42
N CYS A 192 4.22 -0.44 2.23
CA CYS A 192 5.07 0.75 2.09
C CYS A 192 4.54 1.92 2.92
N ALA A 193 3.24 2.22 2.82
CA ALA A 193 2.62 3.31 3.59
C ALA A 193 2.76 3.09 5.11
N ALA A 194 2.54 1.88 5.59
CA ALA A 194 2.70 1.54 7.01
C ALA A 194 4.14 1.74 7.49
N GLY A 195 5.12 1.25 6.72
CA GLY A 195 6.54 1.41 7.04
C GLY A 195 7.03 2.85 6.98
N LEU A 196 6.55 3.62 6.01
CA LEU A 196 6.83 5.05 5.87
C LEU A 196 6.24 5.86 7.03
N LEU A 197 5.01 5.53 7.45
CA LEU A 197 4.41 6.17 8.63
C LEU A 197 5.22 5.88 9.89
N GLY A 198 5.58 4.62 10.12
CA GLY A 198 6.41 4.24 11.26
C GLY A 198 7.73 5.03 11.27
N ASN A 199 8.41 5.12 10.11
CA ASN A 199 9.62 5.93 9.97
C ASN A 199 9.38 7.42 10.21
N LEU A 200 8.29 7.99 9.67
CA LEU A 200 7.96 9.40 9.81
C LEU A 200 7.74 9.77 11.28
N VAL A 201 7.02 8.92 12.02
CA VAL A 201 6.83 9.07 13.47
C VAL A 201 8.15 8.92 14.22
N LEU A 202 8.98 7.95 13.85
CA LEU A 202 10.28 7.77 14.48
C LEU A 202 11.22 8.96 14.26
N GLN A 203 11.16 9.66 13.11
CA GLN A 203 11.91 10.89 12.90
C GLN A 203 11.47 12.03 13.83
N LEU A 204 10.19 12.07 14.20
CA LEU A 204 9.65 13.06 15.15
C LEU A 204 9.97 12.71 16.61
N HIS A 205 10.09 11.42 16.93
CA HIS A 205 10.18 10.93 18.30
C HIS A 205 11.61 10.60 18.74
N CYS A 206 12.43 10.00 17.87
CA CYS A 206 13.72 9.44 18.26
C CYS A 206 14.83 10.51 18.25
N PRO A 207 15.55 10.72 19.37
CA PRO A 207 16.70 11.63 19.41
C PRO A 207 17.99 11.01 18.87
N ARG A 208 18.08 9.68 18.76
CA ARG A 208 19.30 8.97 18.32
C ARG A 208 19.57 9.19 16.83
N LYS A 209 20.84 9.44 16.49
CA LYS A 209 21.29 9.84 15.13
C LYS A 209 22.31 8.88 14.54
N ASP A 210 22.80 7.93 15.33
CA ASP A 210 23.85 7.01 14.91
C ASP A 210 23.35 6.11 13.76
N PRO A 211 24.17 5.88 12.73
CA PRO A 211 23.75 5.11 11.56
C PRO A 211 23.31 3.67 11.89
N GLU A 212 23.93 3.05 12.90
CA GLU A 212 23.59 1.69 13.33
C GLU A 212 22.14 1.62 13.86
N HIS A 213 21.76 2.52 14.77
CA HIS A 213 20.39 2.63 15.24
C HIS A 213 19.41 2.95 14.11
N LEU A 214 19.75 3.89 13.23
CA LEU A 214 18.86 4.22 12.11
C LEU A 214 18.69 3.06 11.13
N MET A 215 19.72 2.21 10.95
CA MET A 215 19.62 1.02 10.11
C MET A 215 18.84 -0.11 10.76
N LEU A 216 19.16 -0.43 12.00
CA LEU A 216 18.56 -1.57 12.72
C LEU A 216 17.16 -1.26 13.24
N ALA A 217 16.89 -0.01 13.65
CA ALA A 217 15.60 0.37 14.22
C ALA A 217 14.68 1.08 13.23
N HIS A 218 15.15 2.08 12.45
CA HIS A 218 14.25 2.87 11.59
C HIS A 218 14.03 2.21 10.22
N PHE A 219 15.11 1.96 9.47
CA PHE A 219 15.02 1.35 8.13
C PHE A 219 14.37 -0.04 8.19
N SER A 220 14.69 -0.82 9.22
CA SER A 220 14.12 -2.15 9.41
C SER A 220 12.59 -2.13 9.56
N VAL A 221 11.96 -1.05 10.04
CA VAL A 221 10.48 -0.93 10.08
C VAL A 221 9.89 -1.10 8.69
N VAL A 222 10.37 -0.32 7.72
CA VAL A 222 9.81 -0.37 6.37
C VAL A 222 10.17 -1.67 5.67
N LEU A 223 11.37 -2.19 5.91
CA LEU A 223 11.81 -3.48 5.38
C LEU A 223 10.89 -4.61 5.87
N LEU A 224 10.60 -4.67 7.18
CA LEU A 224 9.75 -5.70 7.77
C LEU A 224 8.30 -5.60 7.32
N PHE A 225 7.74 -4.39 7.17
CA PHE A 225 6.40 -4.26 6.60
C PHE A 225 6.35 -4.76 5.16
N VAL A 226 7.28 -4.31 4.31
CA VAL A 226 7.34 -4.67 2.89
C VAL A 226 7.59 -6.17 2.71
N ALA A 227 8.60 -6.72 3.40
CA ALA A 227 8.95 -8.14 3.30
C ALA A 227 7.90 -9.03 3.97
N GLY A 228 7.44 -8.68 5.17
CA GLY A 228 6.48 -9.45 5.94
C GLY A 228 5.08 -9.43 5.33
N LEU A 229 4.43 -8.26 5.28
CA LEU A 229 3.04 -8.16 4.80
C LEU A 229 2.95 -8.28 3.27
N GLY A 230 3.92 -7.74 2.54
CA GLY A 230 4.01 -7.90 1.09
C GLY A 230 4.31 -9.35 0.69
N GLY A 231 5.27 -9.99 1.37
CA GLY A 231 5.64 -11.39 1.15
C GLY A 231 4.52 -12.36 1.52
N ALA A 232 3.87 -12.18 2.68
CA ALA A 232 2.74 -13.01 3.09
C ALA A 232 1.61 -12.97 2.04
N HIS A 233 1.28 -11.80 1.50
CA HIS A 233 0.27 -11.68 0.45
C HIS A 233 0.69 -12.38 -0.85
N TYR A 234 1.98 -12.31 -1.22
CA TYR A 234 2.50 -13.03 -2.38
C TYR A 234 2.37 -14.55 -2.19
N LEU A 235 2.74 -15.07 -1.02
CA LEU A 235 2.66 -16.48 -0.68
C LEU A 235 1.21 -17.00 -0.71
N VAL A 236 0.28 -16.31 -0.02
CA VAL A 236 -1.14 -16.69 -0.01
C VAL A 236 -1.68 -16.82 -1.44
N ARG A 237 -1.38 -15.86 -2.31
CA ARG A 237 -1.79 -15.92 -3.71
C ARG A 237 -1.17 -17.08 -4.48
N ARG A 238 0.12 -17.34 -4.25
CA ARG A 238 0.84 -18.42 -4.94
C ARG A 238 0.22 -19.78 -4.63
N PHE A 239 -0.24 -19.98 -3.39
CA PHE A 239 -0.89 -21.21 -2.95
C PHE A 239 -2.35 -21.29 -3.42
N SER A 240 -3.14 -20.22 -3.33
CA SER A 240 -4.53 -20.22 -3.80
C SER A 240 -4.69 -20.45 -5.30
N ARG A 241 -3.65 -20.16 -6.11
CA ARG A 241 -3.67 -20.49 -7.55
C ARG A 241 -3.45 -21.97 -7.82
N ARG A 242 -2.59 -22.64 -7.03
CA ARG A 242 -2.32 -24.08 -7.20
C ARG A 242 -3.56 -24.92 -6.93
N SER A 243 -4.34 -24.57 -5.90
CA SER A 243 -5.54 -25.31 -5.52
C SER A 243 -6.71 -25.22 -6.51
N VAL A 244 -6.61 -24.40 -7.56
CA VAL A 244 -7.63 -24.32 -8.63
C VAL A 244 -7.20 -25.14 -9.85
N ASP A 245 -5.90 -25.45 -9.97
CA ASP A 245 -5.33 -26.22 -11.06
C ASP A 245 -5.21 -27.73 -10.70
N ASP A 246 -5.49 -28.11 -9.45
CA ASP A 246 -5.55 -29.48 -8.91
C ASP A 246 -7.02 -29.91 -8.72
#